data_AF-A0A358HTT5-F1
#
_entry.id   AF-A0A358HTT5-F1
#
_cell.length_a   1.000
_cell.length_b   1.000
_cell.length_c   1.000
_cell.angle_alpha   90.00
_cell.angle_beta   90.00
_cell.angle_gamma   90.00
#
_symmetry.space_group_name_H-M   'P 1'
#
loop_
_entity.id
_entity.type
_entity.pdbx_description
1 polymer ?
#
loop_
_entity_poly.entity_id
_entity_poly.type
_entity_poly.pdbx_seq_one_letter_code
_entity_poly.pdbx_strand_id
1 'polypeptide(L)'
;EGHITDTKTYGFANNDRGEIPPGVPVHEMWLRVTVGDDLVIRAVEAVTDYAPFNACDAIAPAYENLVGLKLGPGLRKQIRDRV
;
A
#
# COMPACT_ATOMS: atom_id res chain seq x y z
N GLU A 1 -9.06 -7.74 4.17
CA GLU A 1 -8.56 -6.47 3.58
C GLU A 1 -7.76 -5.73 4.65
N GLY A 2 -6.76 -4.96 4.24
CA GLY A 2 -5.97 -4.09 5.11
C GLY A 2 -6.12 -2.65 4.67
N HIS A 3 -6.23 -1.75 5.64
CA HIS A 3 -6.32 -0.31 5.42
C HIS A 3 -5.35 0.39 6.36
N ILE A 4 -4.59 1.34 5.84
CA ILE A 4 -3.72 2.20 6.64
C ILE A 4 -3.99 3.66 6.29
N THR A 5 -4.17 4.46 7.32
CA THR A 5 -4.26 5.93 7.22
C THR A 5 -3.26 6.52 8.19
N ASP A 6 -2.45 7.46 7.73
CA ASP A 6 -1.64 8.30 8.61
C ASP A 6 -1.97 9.78 8.42
N THR A 7 -2.13 10.46 9.54
CA THR A 7 -2.43 11.90 9.60
C THR A 7 -1.44 12.58 10.53
N LYS A 8 -1.27 13.90 10.36
CA LYS A 8 -0.45 14.73 11.24
C LYS A 8 -1.33 15.74 11.97
N THR A 9 -0.95 16.06 13.20
CA THR A 9 -1.63 17.07 14.04
C THR A 9 -1.23 18.51 13.69
N TYR A 10 -0.32 18.68 12.73
CA TYR A 10 0.17 19.97 12.26
C TYR A 10 0.19 19.99 10.73
N GLY A 11 0.00 21.19 10.17
CA GLY A 11 0.09 21.40 8.74
C GLY A 11 1.54 21.50 8.28
N PHE A 12 1.83 21.11 7.05
CA PHE A 12 3.18 21.22 6.49
C PHE A 12 3.14 21.44 4.98
N ALA A 13 4.15 22.14 4.47
CA ALA A 13 4.34 22.32 3.04
C ALA A 13 4.84 21.03 2.38
N ASN A 14 4.28 20.71 1.23
CA ASN A 14 4.62 19.60 0.37
C ASN A 14 4.76 20.12 -1.07
N ASN A 15 5.78 19.64 -1.77
CA ASN A 15 6.12 20.14 -3.12
C ASN A 15 5.06 19.78 -4.17
N ASP A 16 4.37 18.65 -4.01
CA ASP A 16 3.45 18.10 -5.00
C ASP A 16 1.99 18.43 -4.65
N ARG A 17 1.65 18.46 -3.36
CA ARG A 17 0.30 18.73 -2.85
C ARG A 17 0.08 20.14 -2.31
N GLY A 18 1.11 20.99 -2.31
CA GLY A 18 1.06 22.28 -1.62
C GLY A 18 1.02 22.09 -0.11
N GLU A 19 0.25 22.88 0.62
CA GLU A 19 0.09 22.67 2.05
C GLU A 19 -0.84 21.48 2.33
N ILE A 20 -0.40 20.56 3.19
CA ILE A 20 -1.23 19.50 3.75
C ILE A 20 -1.68 19.96 5.14
N PRO A 21 -2.98 20.25 5.36
CA PRO A 21 -3.49 20.69 6.66
C PRO A 21 -3.43 19.62 7.75
N PRO A 22 -3.50 20.02 9.04
CA PRO A 22 -3.71 19.08 10.14
C PRO A 22 -4.92 18.17 9.91
N GLY A 23 -4.79 16.89 10.24
CA GLY A 23 -5.86 15.90 10.13
C GLY A 23 -6.14 15.40 8.70
N VAL A 24 -5.57 16.01 7.66
CA VAL A 24 -5.65 15.49 6.29
C VAL A 24 -4.69 14.31 6.13
N PRO A 25 -5.12 13.19 5.53
CA PRO A 25 -4.24 12.04 5.30
C PRO A 25 -3.00 12.40 4.47
N VAL A 26 -1.85 11.99 5.00
CA VAL A 26 -0.60 11.98 4.25
C VAL A 26 -0.62 10.76 3.34
N HIS A 27 -0.87 9.58 3.90
CA HIS A 27 -1.22 8.38 3.15
C HIS A 27 -2.58 7.82 3.60
N GLU A 28 -3.32 7.28 2.62
CA GLU A 28 -4.48 6.44 2.85
C GLU A 28 -4.43 5.33 1.80
N MET A 29 -4.17 4.10 2.25
CA MET A 29 -3.87 2.97 1.36
C MET A 29 -4.67 1.74 1.74
N TRP A 30 -5.24 1.10 0.73
CA TRP A 30 -6.00 -0.13 0.82
C TRP A 30 -5.24 -1.27 0.14
N LEU A 31 -5.31 -2.44 0.76
CA LEU A 31 -4.81 -3.68 0.19
C LEU A 31 -5.82 -4.80 0.40
N ARG A 32 -6.35 -5.35 -0.69
CA ARG A 32 -7.14 -6.59 -0.69
C ARG A 32 -6.29 -7.72 -1.25
N VAL A 33 -6.34 -8.87 -0.59
CA VAL A 33 -5.65 -10.09 -1.02
C VAL A 33 -6.66 -11.22 -1.01
N THR A 34 -6.82 -11.89 -2.16
CA THR A 34 -7.61 -13.13 -2.27
C THR A 34 -6.69 -14.32 -2.07
N VAL A 35 -7.05 -15.22 -1.15
CA VAL A 35 -6.23 -16.36 -0.76
C VAL A 35 -7.03 -17.64 -0.94
N GLY A 36 -6.45 -18.66 -1.57
CA GLY A 36 -7.06 -19.98 -1.68
C GLY A 36 -6.92 -20.80 -0.39
N ASP A 37 -7.60 -21.94 -0.33
CA ASP A 37 -7.56 -22.85 0.84
C ASP A 37 -6.15 -23.41 1.12
N ASP A 38 -5.27 -23.39 0.12
CA ASP A 38 -3.85 -23.76 0.21
C ASP A 38 -2.94 -22.65 0.75
N LEU A 39 -3.54 -21.52 1.14
CA LEU A 39 -2.89 -20.29 1.57
C LEU A 39 -2.06 -19.60 0.47
N VAL A 40 -2.33 -19.88 -0.81
CA VAL A 40 -1.68 -19.21 -1.93
C VAL A 40 -2.48 -17.99 -2.37
N ILE A 41 -1.80 -16.87 -2.57
CA ILE A 41 -2.38 -15.62 -3.06
C ILE A 41 -2.83 -15.80 -4.51
N ARG A 42 -4.10 -15.54 -4.79
CA ARG A 42 -4.74 -15.68 -6.10
C ARG A 42 -4.95 -14.35 -6.82
N ALA A 43 -5.17 -13.28 -6.07
CA ALA A 43 -5.33 -11.93 -6.59
C ALA A 43 -4.93 -10.91 -5.51
N VAL A 44 -4.45 -9.76 -5.94
CA VAL A 44 -4.13 -8.63 -5.05
C VAL A 44 -4.67 -7.36 -5.70
N GLU A 45 -5.27 -6.49 -4.90
CA GLU A 45 -5.69 -5.17 -5.34
C GLU A 45 -5.17 -4.14 -4.34
N ALA A 46 -4.47 -3.13 -4.84
CA ALA A 46 -3.93 -2.04 -4.04
C ALA A 46 -4.43 -0.70 -4.56
N VAL A 47 -4.89 0.15 -3.66
CA VAL A 47 -5.35 1.52 -3.98
C VAL A 47 -4.74 2.48 -2.97
N THR A 48 -4.29 3.63 -3.47
CA THR A 48 -3.83 4.74 -2.64
C THR A 48 -4.77 5.91 -2.88
N ASP A 49 -5.63 6.22 -1.93
CA ASP A 49 -6.58 7.33 -2.04
C ASP A 49 -5.90 8.68 -1.72
N TYR A 50 -4.94 8.65 -0.79
CA TYR A 50 -4.07 9.78 -0.49
C TYR A 50 -2.62 9.34 -0.54
N ALA A 51 -1.82 10.12 -1.25
CA ALA A 51 -0.36 10.04 -1.24
C ALA A 51 0.25 11.43 -1.04
N PRO A 52 1.47 11.55 -0.50
CA PRO A 52 2.14 12.84 -0.39
C PRO A 52 2.80 13.30 -1.68
N PHE A 53 3.13 12.40 -2.62
CA PHE A 53 3.86 12.73 -3.85
C PHE A 53 3.24 12.06 -5.06
N ASN A 54 3.36 12.67 -6.23
CA ASN A 54 2.79 12.15 -7.49
C ASN A 54 3.41 10.81 -7.89
N ALA A 55 4.64 10.54 -7.50
CA ALA A 55 5.32 9.27 -7.78
C ALA A 55 4.79 8.09 -6.95
N CYS A 56 4.05 8.34 -5.87
CA CYS A 56 3.59 7.30 -4.95
C CYS A 56 2.54 6.37 -5.57
N ASP A 57 1.79 6.81 -6.58
CA ASP A 57 0.78 5.97 -7.24
C ASP A 57 1.41 4.82 -8.06
N ALA A 58 2.70 4.94 -8.40
CA ALA A 58 3.40 3.96 -9.23
C ALA A 58 3.61 2.59 -8.57
N ILE A 59 3.41 2.47 -7.25
CA ILE A 59 3.63 1.20 -6.53
C ILE A 59 2.45 0.24 -6.64
N ALA A 60 1.23 0.73 -6.87
CA ALA A 60 0.02 -0.09 -6.87
C ALA A 60 0.12 -1.31 -7.83
N PRO A 61 0.61 -1.19 -9.07
CA PRO A 61 0.79 -2.33 -9.98
C PRO A 61 1.81 -3.36 -9.50
N ALA A 62 2.81 -2.97 -8.67
CA ALA A 62 3.85 -3.89 -8.21
C ALA A 62 3.30 -4.96 -7.25
N TYR A 63 2.18 -4.70 -6.59
CA TYR A 63 1.54 -5.66 -5.69
C TYR A 63 0.99 -6.91 -6.40
N GLU A 64 0.76 -6.85 -7.72
CA GLU A 64 0.43 -8.04 -8.53
C GLU A 64 1.54 -9.09 -8.50
N ASN A 65 2.80 -8.69 -8.29
CA ASN A 65 3.93 -9.62 -8.18
C ASN A 65 3.82 -10.55 -6.96
N LEU A 66 2.90 -10.28 -6.03
CA LEU A 66 2.64 -11.11 -4.87
C LEU A 66 1.73 -12.32 -5.21
N VAL A 67 1.04 -12.31 -6.36
CA VAL A 67 0.24 -13.45 -6.81
C VAL A 67 1.12 -14.70 -6.94
N GLY A 68 0.62 -15.83 -6.45
CA GLY A 68 1.34 -17.09 -6.37
C GLY A 68 2.25 -17.26 -5.15
N LEU A 69 2.46 -16.22 -4.33
CA LEU A 69 3.12 -16.39 -3.04
C LEU A 69 2.22 -17.15 -2.05
N LYS A 70 2.83 -18.02 -1.26
CA LYS A 70 2.15 -18.75 -0.18
C LYS A 70 2.33 -18.03 1.15
N LEU A 71 1.22 -17.83 1.87
CA LEU A 71 1.27 -17.30 3.23
C LEU A 71 1.93 -18.33 4.15
N GLY A 72 2.85 -17.85 4.99
CA GLY A 72 3.58 -18.69 5.93
C GLY A 72 5.02 -18.23 6.18
N PRO A 73 5.85 -19.09 6.78
CA PRO A 73 7.24 -18.80 7.06
C PRO A 73 8.00 -18.35 5.80
N GLY A 74 8.78 -17.27 5.93
CA GLY A 74 9.57 -16.73 4.82
C GLY A 74 8.83 -15.79 3.87
N LEU A 75 7.51 -15.62 3.99
CA LEU A 75 6.72 -14.72 3.15
C LEU A 75 7.31 -13.30 3.10
N ARG A 76 7.66 -12.72 4.25
CA ARG A 76 8.22 -11.35 4.34
C ARG A 76 9.50 -11.18 3.52
N LYS A 77 10.33 -12.23 3.40
CA LYS A 77 11.52 -12.19 2.55
C LYS A 77 11.12 -12.26 1.07
N GLN A 78 10.22 -13.17 0.71
CA GLN A 78 9.76 -13.33 -0.67
C GLN A 78 9.08 -12.06 -1.21
N ILE A 79 8.32 -11.35 -0.38
CA ILE A 79 7.72 -10.04 -0.73
C ILE A 79 8.82 -9.03 -1.09
N ARG A 80 9.82 -8.85 -0.22
CA ARG A 80 10.92 -7.90 -0.44
C ARG A 80 11.78 -8.23 -1.67
N ASP A 81 11.84 -9.50 -2.05
CA ASP A 81 12.58 -9.92 -3.24
C ASP A 81 11.78 -9.64 -4.55
N ARG A 82 10.50 -9.25 -4.47
CA ARG A 82 9.59 -9.02 -5.61
C ARG A 82 9.06 -7.58 -5.74
N VAL A 83 9.09 -6.79 -4.67
CA VAL A 83 8.54 -5.42 -4.58
C VAL A 83 9.52 -4.52 -3.86
#